data_AF-A0A956N1T7-F1
#
_entry.id   AF-A0A956N1T7-F1
#
_cell.length_a   1.000
_cell.length_b   1.000
_cell.length_c   1.000
_cell.angle_alpha   90.00
_cell.angle_beta   90.00
_cell.angle_gamma   90.00
#
_symmetry.space_group_name_H-M   'P 1'
#
loop_
_entity.id
_entity.type
_entity.pdbx_description
1 polymer ?
#
loop_
_entity_poly.entity_id
_entity_poly.type
_entity_poly.pdbx_seq_one_letter_code
_entity_poly.pdbx_strand_id
1 'polypeptide(L)'
;MKSYQNSFNEFQYYITPSDMIEFLYCKRFIYYMKCLGIKQYEDKRYKVEKGRELHRKKENENKDYLRKKLGVVDKKINIDLYSDKYKIKGKVDEVLIFDDNTMAPLDYKFAEFNDILYSTYKTQMLMYSLMIEEL
;
A
#
# COMPACT_ATOMS: atom_id res chain seq x y z
N MET A 1 24.90 -11.42 -26.47
CA MET A 1 24.03 -10.56 -25.63
C MET A 1 22.60 -10.91 -25.93
N LYS A 2 21.90 -11.62 -25.03
CA LYS A 2 20.44 -11.76 -25.14
C LYS A 2 19.86 -10.42 -24.75
N SER A 3 19.32 -9.69 -25.73
CA SER A 3 18.48 -8.54 -25.45
C SER A 3 17.31 -9.02 -24.61
N TYR A 4 17.21 -8.53 -23.37
CA TYR A 4 16.00 -8.71 -22.59
C TYR A 4 14.87 -8.04 -23.38
N GLN A 5 14.00 -8.86 -23.99
CA GLN A 5 12.72 -8.38 -24.46
C GLN A 5 12.01 -7.84 -23.23
N ASN A 6 11.88 -6.51 -23.20
CA ASN A 6 11.15 -5.81 -22.16
C ASN A 6 9.70 -6.31 -22.25
N SER A 7 9.30 -7.23 -21.36
CA SER A 7 7.94 -7.78 -21.30
C SER A 7 6.93 -6.77 -20.72
N PHE A 8 7.17 -5.49 -20.93
CA PHE A 8 6.35 -4.41 -20.42
C PHE A 8 5.13 -4.26 -21.32
N ASN A 9 4.00 -4.80 -20.86
CA ASN A 9 2.72 -4.59 -21.51
C ASN A 9 2.14 -3.24 -21.06
N GLU A 10 2.23 -2.24 -21.93
CA GLU A 10 1.73 -0.87 -21.73
C GLU A 10 0.21 -0.81 -21.46
N PHE A 11 -0.53 -1.84 -21.89
CA PHE A 11 -1.97 -1.96 -21.71
C PHE A 11 -2.37 -2.67 -20.42
N GLN A 12 -1.39 -3.09 -19.62
CA GLN A 12 -1.67 -3.85 -18.42
C GLN A 12 -2.14 -2.95 -17.28
N TYR A 13 -3.42 -3.08 -16.96
CA TYR A 13 -4.05 -2.32 -15.90
C TYR A 13 -3.89 -3.02 -14.55
N TYR A 14 -3.55 -2.24 -13.53
CA TYR A 14 -3.43 -2.73 -12.15
C TYR A 14 -4.33 -1.92 -11.23
N ILE A 15 -4.96 -2.61 -10.29
CA ILE A 15 -5.82 -2.02 -9.25
C ILE A 15 -4.99 -1.74 -8.00
N THR A 16 -5.16 -0.58 -7.40
CA THR A 16 -4.51 -0.27 -6.11
C THR A 16 -5.38 -0.63 -4.90
N PRO A 17 -4.81 -0.87 -3.71
CA PRO A 17 -5.59 -1.02 -2.49
C PRO A 17 -6.54 0.16 -2.24
N SER A 18 -6.12 1.39 -2.55
CA SER A 18 -6.98 2.57 -2.48
C SER A 18 -8.17 2.48 -3.43
N ASP A 19 -7.95 2.05 -4.68
CA ASP A 19 -9.05 1.83 -5.64
C ASP A 19 -10.04 0.79 -5.11
N MET A 20 -9.55 -0.29 -4.50
CA MET A 20 -10.42 -1.32 -3.91
C MET A 20 -11.23 -0.78 -2.72
N ILE A 21 -10.61 0.00 -1.83
CA ILE A 21 -11.30 0.63 -0.70
C ILE A 21 -12.41 1.56 -1.19
N GLU A 22 -12.13 2.41 -2.18
CA GLU A 22 -13.12 3.31 -2.77
C GLU A 22 -14.26 2.54 -3.45
N PHE A 23 -13.94 1.45 -4.14
CA PHE A 23 -14.94 0.58 -4.76
C PHE A 23 -15.87 -0.06 -3.71
N LEU A 24 -15.30 -0.58 -2.62
CA LEU A 24 -16.04 -1.20 -1.52
C LEU A 24 -16.89 -0.19 -0.76
N TYR A 25 -16.45 1.06 -0.65
CA TYR A 25 -17.24 2.14 -0.10
C TYR A 25 -18.40 2.52 -1.05
N CYS A 26 -18.10 2.81 -2.31
CA CYS A 26 -19.09 3.11 -3.33
C CYS A 26 -18.52 2.95 -4.76
N LYS A 27 -19.06 1.99 -5.52
CA LYS A 27 -18.65 1.69 -6.91
C LYS A 27 -18.65 2.91 -7.85
N ARG A 28 -19.48 3.93 -7.57
CA ARG A 28 -19.53 5.15 -8.38
C ARG A 28 -18.25 5.98 -8.28
N PHE A 29 -17.52 5.90 -7.16
CA PHE A 29 -16.21 6.56 -7.05
C PHE A 29 -15.26 6.10 -8.15
N ILE A 30 -15.18 4.80 -8.39
CA ILE A 30 -14.33 4.24 -9.45
C ILE A 30 -14.76 4.72 -10.83
N TYR A 31 -16.06 4.76 -11.11
CA TYR A 31 -16.55 5.31 -12.37
C TYR A 31 -16.14 6.77 -12.56
N TYR A 32 -16.36 7.62 -11.55
CA TYR A 32 -15.98 9.03 -11.63
C TYR A 32 -14.47 9.22 -11.77
N MET A 33 -13.67 8.51 -10.99
CA MET A 33 -12.21 8.66 -10.97
C MET A 33 -11.52 8.06 -12.20
N LYS A 34 -11.91 6.84 -12.61
CA LYS A 34 -11.18 6.06 -13.62
C LYS A 34 -11.82 6.13 -15.00
N CYS A 35 -13.12 6.33 -15.12
CA CYS A 35 -13.80 6.43 -16.42
C CYS A 35 -14.00 7.89 -16.85
N LEU A 36 -14.48 8.75 -15.94
CA LEU A 36 -14.74 10.17 -16.24
C LEU A 36 -13.55 11.09 -15.93
N GLY A 37 -12.51 10.60 -15.26
CA GLY A 37 -11.32 11.39 -14.91
C GLY A 37 -11.59 12.50 -13.88
N ILE A 38 -12.69 12.41 -13.14
CA ILE A 38 -13.07 13.38 -12.12
C ILE A 38 -12.29 13.08 -10.83
N LYS A 39 -11.46 14.02 -10.40
CA LYS A 39 -10.62 13.89 -9.21
C LYS A 39 -11.44 14.00 -7.92
N GLN A 40 -10.98 13.34 -6.86
CA GLN A 40 -11.56 13.48 -5.52
C GLN A 40 -11.24 14.82 -4.83
N TYR A 41 -10.28 15.59 -5.37
CA TYR A 41 -9.75 16.82 -4.78
C TYR A 41 -9.28 16.64 -3.32
N GLU A 42 -8.58 15.54 -3.06
CA GLU A 42 -8.03 15.20 -1.73
C GLU A 42 -7.09 16.28 -1.19
N ASP A 43 -6.39 16.99 -2.07
CA ASP A 43 -5.49 18.11 -1.77
C ASP A 43 -6.19 19.27 -1.04
N LYS A 44 -7.52 19.38 -1.16
CA LYS A 44 -8.34 20.36 -0.44
C LYS A 44 -8.74 19.91 0.96
N ARG A 45 -8.46 18.66 1.34
CA ARG A 45 -8.88 18.06 2.61
C ARG A 45 -7.73 18.11 3.61
N TYR A 46 -7.85 18.97 4.62
CA TYR A 46 -6.83 19.16 5.66
C TYR A 46 -6.31 17.84 6.28
N LYS A 47 -7.22 16.93 6.65
CA LYS A 47 -6.84 15.65 7.28
C LYS A 47 -6.01 14.75 6.35
N VAL A 48 -6.28 14.80 5.04
CA VAL A 48 -5.53 14.00 4.05
C VAL A 48 -4.12 14.54 3.90
N GLU A 49 -3.98 15.86 3.71
CA GLU A 49 -2.67 16.50 3.60
C GLU A 49 -1.85 16.34 4.89
N LYS A 50 -2.50 16.45 6.06
CA LYS A 50 -1.83 16.22 7.34
C LYS A 50 -1.33 14.78 7.47
N GLY A 51 -2.12 13.80 7.05
CA GLY A 51 -1.70 12.39 7.00
C GLY A 51 -0.47 12.20 6.11
N ARG A 52 -0.48 12.76 4.90
CA ARG A 52 0.65 12.69 3.96
C ARG A 52 1.94 13.29 4.53
N GLU A 53 1.84 14.42 5.23
CA GLU A 53 2.97 15.03 5.94
C GLU A 53 3.55 14.09 7.01
N LEU A 54 2.69 13.43 7.79
CA LEU A 54 3.09 12.49 8.83
C LEU A 54 3.75 11.22 8.27
N HIS A 55 3.23 10.65 7.17
CA HIS A 55 3.89 9.54 6.48
C HIS A 55 5.29 9.92 6.02
N ARG A 56 5.46 11.09 5.38
CA ARG A 56 6.78 11.57 4.93
C ARG A 56 7.77 11.77 6.07
N LYS A 57 7.31 12.27 7.22
CA LYS A 57 8.14 12.35 8.43
C LYS A 57 8.52 10.97 8.92
N LYS A 58 7.55 10.06 9.01
CA LYS A 58 7.77 8.69 9.50
C LYS A 58 8.70 7.87 8.61
N GLU A 59 8.65 8.07 7.30
CA GLU A 59 9.57 7.45 6.34
C GLU A 59 11.02 7.89 6.57
N ASN A 60 11.24 9.13 7.01
CA ASN A 60 12.57 9.68 7.21
C ASN A 60 13.12 9.46 8.61
N GLU A 61 12.24 9.33 9.60
CA GLU A 61 12.59 9.08 10.99
C GLU A 61 12.76 7.58 11.28
N ASN A 62 13.75 7.22 12.08
CA ASN A 62 13.88 5.86 12.62
C ASN A 62 13.96 4.76 11.54
N LYS A 63 14.69 5.02 10.44
CA LYS A 63 14.90 4.06 9.35
C LYS A 63 15.50 2.74 9.86
N ASP A 64 16.43 2.82 10.80
CA ASP A 64 17.11 1.63 11.35
C ASP A 64 16.36 1.00 12.54
N TYR A 65 15.22 1.57 12.96
CA TYR A 65 14.45 1.03 14.06
C TYR A 65 13.75 -0.27 13.66
N LEU A 66 14.14 -1.36 14.31
CA LEU A 66 13.51 -2.67 14.17
C LEU A 66 12.63 -2.97 15.37
N ARG A 67 11.45 -3.54 15.11
CA ARG A 67 10.49 -3.97 16.14
C ARG A 67 10.90 -5.31 16.74
N LYS A 68 12.01 -5.31 17.50
CA LYS A 68 12.59 -6.53 18.09
C LYS A 68 11.61 -7.32 18.97
N LYS A 69 10.66 -6.64 19.62
CA LYS A 69 9.59 -7.29 20.41
C LYS A 69 8.68 -8.19 19.58
N LEU A 70 8.58 -7.95 18.27
CA LEU A 70 7.81 -8.76 17.33
C LEU A 70 8.69 -9.80 16.61
N GLY A 71 9.98 -9.91 16.93
CA GLY A 71 10.91 -10.80 16.22
C GLY A 71 11.38 -10.29 14.86
N VAL A 72 11.19 -9.00 14.56
CA VAL A 72 11.62 -8.42 13.28
C VAL A 72 13.14 -8.34 13.21
N VAL A 73 13.72 -8.94 12.17
CA VAL A 73 15.18 -8.97 11.91
C VAL A 73 15.62 -7.95 10.88
N ASP A 74 14.73 -7.59 9.95
CA ASP A 74 14.98 -6.56 8.93
C ASP A 74 13.65 -5.93 8.48
N LYS A 75 13.72 -4.81 7.75
CA LYS A 75 12.55 -4.20 7.12
C LYS A 75 12.89 -3.48 5.84
N LYS A 76 11.97 -3.50 4.88
CA LYS A 76 12.00 -2.65 3.70
C LYS A 76 11.03 -1.49 3.90
N ILE A 77 11.41 -0.27 3.51
CA ILE A 77 10.60 0.94 3.71
C ILE A 77 10.17 1.48 2.35
N ASN A 78 8.91 1.92 2.24
CA ASN A 78 8.33 2.65 1.10
C ASN A 78 8.49 1.90 -0.24
N ILE A 79 8.14 0.62 -0.24
CA ILE A 79 8.34 -0.28 -1.38
C ILE A 79 7.13 -0.27 -2.32
N ASP A 80 7.40 -0.15 -3.62
CA ASP A 80 6.43 -0.43 -4.67
C ASP A 80 6.31 -1.94 -4.89
N LEU A 81 5.10 -2.46 -4.73
CA LEU A 81 4.75 -3.87 -4.87
C LEU A 81 3.81 -4.07 -6.05
N TYR A 82 3.95 -5.23 -6.69
CA TYR A 82 3.16 -5.62 -7.86
C TYR A 82 2.84 -7.09 -7.73
N SER A 83 1.60 -7.46 -8.04
CA SER A 83 1.21 -8.84 -8.31
C SER A 83 0.72 -8.94 -9.74
N ASP A 84 1.47 -9.67 -10.57
CA ASP A 84 1.07 -9.93 -11.95
C ASP A 84 -0.11 -10.91 -11.99
N LYS A 85 -0.14 -11.87 -11.05
CA LYS A 85 -1.20 -12.87 -10.95
C LYS A 85 -2.57 -12.25 -10.66
N TYR A 86 -2.64 -11.34 -9.69
CA TYR A 86 -3.88 -10.72 -9.26
C TYR A 86 -4.14 -9.36 -9.91
N LYS A 87 -3.20 -8.85 -10.73
CA LYS A 87 -3.25 -7.53 -11.38
C LYS A 87 -3.50 -6.40 -10.36
N ILE A 88 -2.80 -6.47 -9.23
CA ILE A 88 -2.81 -5.43 -8.20
C ILE A 88 -1.42 -4.81 -8.02
N LYS A 89 -1.38 -3.53 -7.67
CA LYS A 89 -0.13 -2.83 -7.35
C LYS A 89 -0.35 -1.89 -6.18
N GLY A 90 0.68 -1.60 -5.41
CA GLY A 90 0.56 -0.65 -4.32
C GLY A 90 1.89 -0.27 -3.74
N LYS A 91 1.87 0.82 -2.98
CA LYS A 91 3.02 1.24 -2.18
C LYS A 91 2.75 0.91 -0.73
N VAL A 92 3.64 0.14 -0.10
CA VAL A 92 3.53 -0.24 1.30
C VAL A 92 4.53 0.59 2.13
N ASP A 93 4.11 1.07 3.30
CA ASP A 93 4.98 1.88 4.15
C ASP A 93 6.19 1.06 4.63
N GLU A 94 5.97 -0.13 5.16
CA GLU A 94 7.03 -1.07 5.54
C GLU A 94 6.66 -2.52 5.22
N VAL A 95 7.66 -3.32 4.83
CA VAL A 95 7.59 -4.79 4.84
C VAL A 95 8.53 -5.27 5.93
N LEU A 96 7.98 -5.89 6.96
CA LEU A 96 8.75 -6.48 8.05
C LEU A 96 9.21 -7.87 7.65
N ILE A 97 10.47 -8.20 7.93
CA ILE A 97 11.08 -9.51 7.68
C ILE A 97 11.40 -10.16 9.03
N PHE A 98 11.02 -11.42 9.18
CA PHE A 98 11.24 -12.22 10.39
C PHE A 98 12.37 -13.24 10.18
N ASP A 99 12.81 -13.86 11.27
CA ASP A 99 13.93 -14.82 11.29
C ASP A 99 13.64 -16.12 10.52
N ASP A 100 12.37 -16.51 10.40
CA ASP A 100 11.90 -17.62 9.58
C ASP A 100 11.73 -17.27 8.08
N ASN A 101 12.18 -16.08 7.67
CA ASN A 101 12.01 -15.49 6.33
C ASN A 101 10.56 -15.19 5.94
N THR A 102 9.60 -15.27 6.85
CA THR A 102 8.26 -14.73 6.58
C THR A 102 8.30 -13.21 6.49
N MET A 103 7.30 -12.64 5.82
CA MET A 103 7.18 -11.20 5.63
C MET A 103 5.77 -10.72 5.95
N ALA A 104 5.66 -9.55 6.58
CA ALA A 104 4.37 -8.93 6.89
C ALA A 104 4.32 -7.47 6.44
N PRO A 105 3.18 -7.01 5.85
CA PRO A 105 2.99 -5.61 5.58
C PRO A 105 2.73 -4.83 6.87
N LEU A 106 3.25 -3.60 6.92
CA LEU A 106 2.92 -2.62 7.94
C LEU A 106 2.58 -1.31 7.26
N ASP A 107 1.44 -0.73 7.65
CA ASP A 107 0.90 0.52 7.12
C ASP A 107 0.48 1.42 8.28
N TYR A 108 0.94 2.66 8.26
CA TYR A 108 0.68 3.62 9.32
C TYR A 108 -0.68 4.29 9.11
N LYS A 109 -1.53 4.32 10.14
CA LYS A 109 -2.78 5.09 10.15
C LYS A 109 -2.74 6.15 11.23
N PHE A 110 -2.84 7.42 10.83
CA PHE A 110 -2.83 8.57 11.72
C PHE A 110 -4.26 9.03 12.02
N ALA A 111 -4.98 8.22 12.80
CA ALA A 111 -6.31 8.50 13.28
C ALA A 111 -6.45 8.07 14.74
N GLU A 112 -7.48 8.56 15.41
CA GLU A 112 -7.83 8.08 16.75
C GLU A 112 -8.12 6.57 16.70
N PHE A 113 -7.49 5.82 17.61
CA PHE A 113 -7.71 4.38 17.71
C PHE A 113 -8.83 4.11 18.72
N ASN A 114 -9.99 3.72 18.20
CA ASN A 114 -11.20 3.46 18.98
C ASN A 114 -11.45 1.97 19.21
N ASP A 115 -10.39 1.15 19.29
CA ASP A 115 -10.46 -0.32 19.41
C ASP A 115 -11.26 -1.03 18.29
N ILE A 116 -11.44 -0.36 17.15
CA ILE A 116 -12.16 -0.89 15.98
C ILE A 116 -11.16 -1.18 14.86
N LEU A 117 -11.12 -2.45 14.43
CA LEU A 117 -10.39 -2.85 13.23
C LEU A 117 -11.32 -2.81 12.01
N TYR A 118 -11.30 -1.66 11.31
CA TYR A 118 -12.12 -1.44 10.13
C TYR A 118 -11.83 -2.46 9.00
N SER A 119 -12.88 -2.85 8.27
CA SER A 119 -12.77 -3.76 7.12
C SER A 119 -11.85 -3.21 6.04
N THR A 120 -11.80 -1.91 5.84
CA THR A 120 -10.90 -1.24 4.88
C THR A 120 -9.44 -1.52 5.18
N TYR A 121 -9.04 -1.52 6.46
CA TYR A 121 -7.67 -1.85 6.87
C TYR A 121 -7.36 -3.32 6.59
N LYS A 122 -8.30 -4.22 6.87
CA LYS A 122 -8.15 -5.66 6.57
C LYS A 122 -7.98 -5.90 5.06
N THR A 123 -8.79 -5.25 4.23
CA THR A 123 -8.66 -5.35 2.76
C THR A 123 -7.31 -4.84 2.29
N GLN A 124 -6.85 -3.69 2.81
CA GLN A 124 -5.56 -3.13 2.46
C GLN A 124 -4.42 -4.09 2.82
N MET A 125 -4.43 -4.65 4.04
CA MET A 125 -3.42 -5.60 4.50
C MET A 125 -3.42 -6.87 3.66
N LEU A 126 -4.59 -7.43 3.36
CA LEU A 126 -4.72 -8.61 2.50
C LEU A 126 -4.09 -8.37 1.12
N MET A 127 -4.39 -7.24 0.49
CA MET A 127 -3.83 -6.92 -0.83
C MET A 127 -2.32 -6.76 -0.77
N TYR A 128 -1.76 -6.12 0.27
CA TYR A 128 -0.32 -6.05 0.44
C TYR A 128 0.31 -7.42 0.66
N SER A 129 -0.29 -8.27 1.50
CA SER A 129 0.19 -9.64 1.72
C SER A 129 0.24 -10.44 0.42
N LEU A 130 -0.79 -10.34 -0.42
CA LEU A 130 -0.81 -11.00 -1.74
C LEU A 130 0.30 -10.52 -2.67
N MET A 131 0.68 -9.23 -2.61
CA MET A 131 1.80 -8.73 -3.41
C MET A 131 3.17 -9.08 -2.80
N ILE A 132 3.25 -9.20 -1.47
CA ILE A 132 4.46 -9.62 -0.76
C ILE A 132 4.80 -11.08 -1.07
N GLU A 133 3.81 -11.93 -1.30
CA GLU A 133 4.02 -13.33 -1.74
C GLU A 133 4.78 -13.45 -3.08
N GLU A 134 4.86 -12.37 -3.86
CA GLU A 134 5.57 -12.31 -5.15
C GLU A 134 6.93 -11.58 -5.07
N LEU A 135 7.40 -11.22 -3.86
CA LEU A 135 8.75 -10.67 -3.63
C LEU A 135 9.84 -11.75 -3.66
#